data_AF-A0A963GER0-F1
#
_entry.id   AF-A0A963GER0-F1
#
_cell.length_a   1.000
_cell.length_b   1.000
_cell.length_c   1.000
_cell.angle_alpha   90.00
_cell.angle_beta   90.00
_cell.angle_gamma   90.00
#
_symmetry.space_group_name_H-M   'P 1'
#
loop_
_entity.id
_entity.type
_entity.pdbx_description
1 polymer ?
#
loop_
_entity_poly.entity_id
_entity_poly.type
_entity_poly.pdbx_seq_one_letter_code
_entity_poly.pdbx_strand_id
1 'polypeptide(L)'
;AEVVLVGVRMDNCGVPAQLKSWIEAISLAEVTFQYTEKGPEGLLGGKKVYVALTRGGRYRDTPADSQVPYLKTVFAFLGMTDVQFVYAEGLAMGPDAAAEALAEAGREIESLAA
;
A
#
# COMPACT_ATOMS: atom_id res chain seq x y z
N ALA A 1 2.47 -10.24 -13.50
CA ALA A 1 3.60 -9.60 -12.80
C ALA A 1 3.97 -10.39 -11.56
N GLU A 2 5.27 -10.45 -11.27
CA GLU A 2 5.86 -11.08 -10.07
C GLU A 2 5.97 -10.07 -8.92
N VAL A 3 6.23 -8.80 -9.27
CA VAL A 3 6.28 -7.67 -8.35
C VAL A 3 5.19 -6.67 -8.71
N VAL A 4 4.54 -6.10 -7.69
CA VAL A 4 3.56 -5.01 -7.80
C VAL A 4 4.10 -3.82 -7.02
N LEU A 5 4.27 -2.67 -7.69
CA LEU A 5 4.64 -1.41 -7.06
C LEU A 5 3.44 -0.45 -7.10
N VAL A 6 3.06 0.09 -5.95
CA VAL A 6 1.91 0.98 -5.82
C VAL A 6 2.34 2.28 -5.12
N GLY A 7 2.25 3.40 -5.83
CA GLY A 7 2.36 4.73 -5.23
C GLY A 7 1.02 5.17 -4.66
N VAL A 8 0.99 5.57 -3.39
CA VAL A 8 -0.24 5.92 -2.69
C VAL A 8 -0.04 7.23 -1.94
N ARG A 9 -0.80 8.27 -2.31
CA ARG A 9 -0.92 9.49 -1.50
C ARG A 9 -2.11 9.37 -0.55
N MET A 10 -2.03 10.02 0.60
CA MET A 10 -3.20 10.18 1.47
C MET A 10 -4.08 11.33 1.01
N ASP A 11 -5.26 10.97 0.48
CA ASP A 11 -6.33 11.91 0.13
C ASP A 11 -7.45 11.76 1.15
N ASN A 12 -7.76 12.82 1.91
CA ASN A 12 -8.84 12.84 2.90
C ASN A 12 -8.88 11.62 3.82
N CYS A 13 -7.74 11.28 4.44
CA CYS A 13 -7.60 10.12 5.32
C CYS A 13 -7.91 8.78 4.62
N GLY A 14 -7.62 8.64 3.33
CA GLY A 14 -7.87 7.41 2.58
C GLY A 14 -6.90 7.21 1.42
N VAL A 15 -7.15 6.17 0.63
CA VAL A 15 -6.46 5.96 -0.65
C VAL A 15 -7.09 6.83 -1.75
N PRO A 16 -6.34 7.19 -2.81
CA PRO A 16 -6.90 7.95 -3.92
C PRO A 16 -8.04 7.19 -4.60
N ALA A 17 -9.06 7.91 -5.09
CA ALA A 17 -10.20 7.32 -5.77
C ALA A 17 -9.78 6.43 -6.97
N GLN A 18 -8.76 6.86 -7.72
CA GLN A 18 -8.23 6.09 -8.85
C GLN A 18 -7.65 4.74 -8.40
N LEU A 19 -6.97 4.69 -7.26
CA LEU A 19 -6.45 3.44 -6.71
C LEU A 19 -7.59 2.54 -6.25
N LYS A 20 -8.64 3.11 -5.63
CA LYS A 20 -9.84 2.36 -5.25
C LYS A 20 -10.51 1.74 -6.48
N SER A 21 -10.67 2.50 -7.56
CA SER A 21 -11.23 1.99 -8.82
C SER A 21 -10.36 0.91 -9.46
N TRP A 22 -9.03 1.04 -9.42
CA TRP A 22 -8.13 -0.03 -9.89
C TRP A 22 -8.27 -1.31 -9.05
N ILE A 23 -8.33 -1.20 -7.72
CA ILE A 23 -8.58 -2.34 -6.82
C ILE A 23 -9.89 -3.03 -7.18
N GLU A 24 -10.97 -2.27 -7.40
CA GLU A 24 -12.27 -2.81 -7.81
C GLU A 24 -12.17 -3.55 -9.15
N ALA A 25 -11.48 -2.97 -10.14
CA ALA A 25 -11.35 -3.55 -11.47
C ALA A 25 -10.55 -4.86 -11.48
N ILE A 26 -9.56 -5.03 -10.59
CA ILE A 26 -8.78 -6.27 -10.49
C ILE A 26 -9.41 -7.31 -9.57
N SER A 27 -10.41 -6.95 -8.76
CA SER A 27 -11.02 -7.87 -7.79
C SER A 27 -12.17 -8.66 -8.45
N LEU A 28 -11.80 -9.66 -9.24
CA LEU A 28 -12.73 -10.43 -10.06
C LEU A 28 -12.87 -11.86 -9.53
N ALA A 29 -14.11 -12.27 -9.25
CA ALA A 29 -14.43 -13.62 -8.82
C ALA A 29 -14.03 -14.63 -9.90
N GLU A 30 -13.52 -15.79 -9.47
CA GLU A 30 -12.99 -16.89 -10.30
C GLU A 30 -11.76 -16.52 -11.15
N VAL A 31 -11.23 -15.31 -11.01
CA VAL A 31 -10.03 -14.84 -11.72
C VAL A 31 -8.91 -14.48 -10.74
N THR A 32 -9.19 -13.61 -9.78
CA THR A 32 -8.21 -13.14 -8.78
C THR A 32 -8.54 -13.55 -7.37
N PHE A 33 -9.78 -13.96 -7.12
CA PHE A 33 -10.20 -14.64 -5.91
C PHE A 33 -11.33 -15.62 -6.23
N GLN A 34 -11.58 -16.61 -5.38
CA GLN A 34 -12.71 -17.53 -5.49
C GLN A 34 -13.40 -17.72 -4.14
N TYR A 35 -14.64 -18.21 -4.15
CA TYR A 35 -15.32 -18.61 -2.92
C TYR A 35 -15.15 -20.11 -2.67
N THR A 36 -14.82 -20.45 -1.43
CA THR A 36 -14.71 -21.84 -0.96
C THR A 36 -15.64 -22.04 0.23
N GLU A 37 -15.80 -23.29 0.68
CA GLU A 37 -16.54 -23.61 1.92
C GLU A 37 -15.96 -22.91 3.16
N LYS A 38 -14.69 -22.50 3.13
CA LYS A 38 -13.99 -21.79 4.22
C LYS A 38 -14.04 -20.26 4.08
N GLY A 39 -14.70 -19.75 3.04
CA GLY A 39 -14.73 -18.33 2.70
C GLY A 39 -13.91 -17.99 1.45
N PRO A 40 -13.68 -16.69 1.18
CA PRO A 40 -12.92 -16.24 0.03
C PRO A 40 -11.45 -16.66 0.08
N GLU A 41 -10.92 -17.11 -1.06
CA GLU A 41 -9.53 -17.48 -1.25
C GLU A 41 -8.94 -16.65 -2.39
N GLY A 42 -7.84 -15.95 -2.11
CA GLY A 42 -7.12 -15.17 -3.11
C GLY A 42 -6.24 -16.02 -4.03
N LEU A 43 -6.25 -15.71 -5.33
CA LEU A 43 -5.54 -16.49 -6.36
C LEU A 43 -4.22 -15.84 -6.82
N LEU A 44 -3.87 -14.67 -6.28
CA LEU A 44 -2.66 -13.91 -6.65
C LEU A 44 -1.49 -14.16 -5.69
N GLY A 45 -1.32 -15.40 -5.22
CA GLY A 45 -0.20 -15.81 -4.37
C GLY A 45 1.18 -15.66 -5.01
N GLY A 46 2.23 -15.70 -4.18
CA GLY A 46 3.63 -15.68 -4.63
C GLY A 46 4.10 -14.33 -5.19
N LYS A 47 3.35 -13.25 -4.99
CA LYS A 47 3.70 -11.90 -5.43
C LYS A 47 4.31 -11.10 -4.30
N LYS A 48 5.29 -10.27 -4.65
CA LYS A 48 5.84 -9.24 -3.76
C LYS A 48 5.20 -7.90 -4.07
N VAL A 49 4.67 -7.22 -3.06
CA VAL A 49 4.03 -5.91 -3.19
C VAL A 49 4.85 -4.87 -2.44
N TYR A 50 5.18 -3.78 -3.12
CA TYR A 50 5.77 -2.59 -2.52
C TYR A 50 4.78 -1.44 -2.59
N VAL A 51 4.57 -0.77 -1.47
CA VAL A 51 3.65 0.37 -1.36
C VAL A 51 4.43 1.58 -0.90
N ALA A 52 4.58 2.58 -1.76
CA ALA A 52 5.20 3.85 -1.41
C ALA A 52 4.12 4.84 -0.98
N LEU A 53 4.09 5.19 0.30
CA LEU A 53 3.10 6.06 0.93
C LEU A 53 3.62 7.49 1.03
N THR A 54 2.84 8.47 0.56
CA THR A 54 3.13 9.91 0.71
C THR A 54 2.02 10.60 1.49
N ARG A 55 2.38 11.38 2.51
CA ARG A 55 1.41 11.97 3.45
C ARG A 55 1.85 13.37 3.87
N GLY A 56 0.88 14.29 3.97
CA GLY A 56 1.13 15.65 4.43
C GLY A 56 1.51 15.71 5.92
N GLY A 57 0.79 14.96 6.77
CA GLY A 57 1.07 14.79 8.19
C GLY A 57 1.83 13.48 8.49
N ARG A 58 1.96 13.16 9.78
CA ARG A 58 2.57 11.94 10.31
C ARG A 58 1.49 11.05 10.93
N TYR A 59 1.33 9.84 10.41
CA TYR A 59 0.25 8.91 10.77
C TYR A 59 0.74 7.49 11.02
N ARG A 60 1.95 7.14 10.56
CA ARG A 60 2.54 5.81 10.78
C ARG A 60 2.46 5.45 12.27
N ASP A 61 2.01 4.22 12.54
CA ASP A 61 1.84 3.67 13.88
C ASP A 61 0.85 4.44 14.78
N THR A 62 -0.04 5.24 14.19
CA THR A 62 -1.14 5.92 14.87
C THR A 62 -2.51 5.34 14.49
N PRO A 63 -3.55 5.49 15.34
CA PRO A 63 -4.92 5.10 14.99
C PRO A 63 -5.50 5.84 13.77
N ALA A 64 -4.88 6.95 13.35
CA ALA A 64 -5.32 7.73 12.20
C ALA A 64 -4.77 7.19 10.86
N ASP A 65 -3.92 6.15 10.87
CA ASP A 65 -3.51 5.46 9.64
C ASP A 65 -4.62 4.53 9.14
N SER A 66 -5.41 5.02 8.20
CA SER A 66 -6.45 4.25 7.53
C SER A 66 -5.94 3.47 6.31
N GLN A 67 -4.80 3.83 5.73
CA GLN A 67 -4.36 3.32 4.44
C GLN A 67 -3.69 1.96 4.58
N VAL A 68 -2.78 1.81 5.54
CA VAL A 68 -2.01 0.56 5.71
C VAL A 68 -2.93 -0.61 6.08
N PRO A 69 -3.87 -0.49 7.04
CA PRO A 69 -4.79 -1.58 7.36
C PRO A 69 -5.69 -1.96 6.17
N TYR A 70 -6.20 -0.97 5.45
CA TYR A 70 -7.03 -1.19 4.27
C TYR A 70 -6.28 -1.94 3.17
N LEU A 71 -5.07 -1.47 2.81
CA LEU A 71 -4.26 -2.08 1.75
C LEU A 71 -3.80 -3.49 2.12
N LYS A 72 -3.38 -3.72 3.37
CA LYS A 72 -3.06 -5.08 3.86
C LYS A 72 -4.27 -6.01 3.71
N THR A 73 -5.46 -5.55 4.08
CA THR A 73 -6.69 -6.33 3.97
C THR A 73 -7.00 -6.70 2.52
N VAL A 74 -6.97 -5.72 1.61
CA VAL A 74 -7.27 -5.94 0.19
C VAL A 74 -6.24 -6.86 -0.47
N PHE A 75 -4.95 -6.62 -0.24
CA PHE A 75 -3.91 -7.47 -0.85
C PHE A 75 -3.96 -8.89 -0.30
N ALA A 76 -4.15 -9.06 1.01
CA ALA A 76 -4.34 -10.38 1.61
C ALA A 76 -5.58 -11.10 1.06
N PHE A 77 -6.69 -10.39 0.87
CA PHE A 77 -7.91 -10.93 0.26
C PHE A 77 -7.65 -11.49 -1.15
N LEU A 78 -6.81 -10.81 -1.94
CA LEU A 78 -6.39 -11.27 -3.26
C LEU A 78 -5.26 -12.32 -3.22
N GLY A 79 -4.73 -12.67 -2.04
CA GLY A 79 -3.68 -13.67 -1.85
C GLY A 79 -2.25 -13.11 -1.85
N MET A 80 -2.09 -11.80 -1.94
CA MET A 80 -0.79 -11.11 -1.90
C MET A 80 -0.43 -10.75 -0.45
N THR A 81 0.39 -11.57 0.19
CA THR A 81 0.71 -11.43 1.63
C THR A 81 2.10 -10.87 1.92
N ASP A 82 3.03 -10.92 0.98
CA ASP A 82 4.34 -10.24 1.09
C ASP A 82 4.19 -8.78 0.64
N VAL A 83 3.85 -7.90 1.60
CA VAL A 83 3.62 -6.47 1.38
C VAL A 83 4.59 -5.64 2.21
N GLN A 84 5.42 -4.86 1.53
CA GLN A 84 6.37 -3.92 2.13
C GLN A 84 5.88 -2.49 1.94
N PHE A 85 5.97 -1.67 2.98
CA PHE A 85 5.51 -0.28 2.98
C PHE A 85 6.71 0.64 3.18
N VAL A 86 6.85 1.63 2.31
CA VAL A 86 7.84 2.72 2.43
C VAL A 86 7.10 4.01 2.71
N TYR A 87 7.59 4.83 3.62
CA TYR A 87 6.88 6.01 4.12
C TYR A 87 7.62 7.31 3.82
N ALA A 88 6.91 8.27 3.23
CA ALA A 88 7.30 9.67 3.16
C ALA A 88 6.19 10.53 3.80
N GLU A 89 6.33 10.80 5.10
CA GLU A 89 5.35 11.53 5.92
C GLU A 89 5.85 12.91 6.34
N GLY A 90 4.93 13.83 6.67
CA GLY A 90 5.29 15.18 7.07
C GLY A 90 5.60 16.12 5.90
N LEU A 91 5.22 15.75 4.68
CA LEU A 91 5.52 16.53 3.46
C LEU A 91 4.88 17.93 3.45
N ALA A 92 3.86 18.17 4.28
CA ALA A 92 3.20 19.47 4.43
C ALA A 92 3.66 20.24 5.67
N MET A 93 4.64 19.73 6.43
CA MET A 93 5.11 20.33 7.69
C MET A 93 6.27 21.33 7.50
N GLY A 94 6.65 21.63 6.26
CA GLY A 94 7.74 22.55 5.92
C GLY A 94 8.82 21.89 5.06
N PRO A 95 9.69 22.70 4.42
CA PRO A 95 10.67 22.20 3.44
C PRO A 95 11.69 21.23 4.06
N ASP A 96 12.16 21.49 5.28
CA ASP A 96 13.14 20.64 5.95
C ASP A 96 12.55 19.26 6.30
N ALA A 97 11.34 19.23 6.85
CA ALA A 97 10.62 17.99 7.16
C ALA A 97 10.33 17.17 5.89
N ALA A 98 9.96 17.84 4.79
CA ALA A 98 9.73 17.18 3.50
C ALA A 98 11.02 16.58 2.93
N ALA A 99 12.14 17.31 3.00
CA ALA A 99 13.43 16.83 2.53
C ALA A 99 13.93 15.62 3.34
N GLU A 100 13.79 15.67 4.66
CA GLU A 100 14.13 14.55 5.55
C GLU A 100 13.29 13.30 5.24
N ALA A 101 11.97 13.46 5.09
CA ALA A 101 11.06 12.36 4.79
C ALA A 101 11.39 11.67 3.45
N LEU A 102 11.71 12.44 2.42
CA LEU A 102 12.11 11.90 1.12
C LEU A 102 13.47 11.20 1.20
N ALA A 103 14.43 11.73 1.96
CA ALA A 103 15.72 11.10 2.15
C ALA A 103 15.62 9.77 2.94
N GLU A 104 14.76 9.71 3.95
CA GLU A 104 14.48 8.48 4.71
C GLU A 104 13.83 7.41 3.83
N ALA A 105 12.78 7.78 3.08
CA ALA A 105 12.14 6.89 2.11
C ALA A 105 13.15 6.38 1.06
N GLY A 106 14.06 7.23 0.59
CA GLY A 106 15.12 6.84 -0.34
C GLY A 106 16.03 5.76 0.23
N ARG A 107 16.51 5.92 1.47
CA ARG A 107 17.33 4.92 2.16
C ARG A 107 16.59 3.59 2.37
N GLU A 108 15.30 3.66 2.70
CA GLU A 108 14.47 2.46 2.87
C GLU A 108 14.35 1.70 1.54
N ILE A 109 14.09 2.40 0.43
CA ILE A 109 14.03 1.81 -0.91
C ILE A 109 15.36 1.14 -1.28
N GLU A 110 16.50 1.80 -1.03
CA GLU A 110 17.82 1.22 -1.28
C GLU A 110 18.04 -0.08 -0.49
N SER A 111 17.59 -0.13 0.77
CA SER A 111 17.72 -1.35 1.59
C SER A 111 16.82 -2.50 1.12
N LEU A 112 15.68 -2.20 0.50
CA LEU A 112 14.77 -3.21 -0.07
C LEU A 112 15.23 -3.72 -1.44
N ALA A 113 16.07 -2.96 -2.13
CA ALA A 113 16.62 -3.29 -3.44
C ALA A 113 17.96 -4.05 -3.37
N ALA A 114 18.60 -4.07 -2.19
CA ALA A 114 19.84 -4.81 -1.90
C ALA A 114 19.58 -6.31 -1.73
#